data_AF-U2QV29-F1
#
_entry.id   AF-U2QV29-F1
#
_cell.length_a   1.000
_cell.length_b   1.000
_cell.length_c   1.000
_cell.angle_alpha   90.00
_cell.angle_beta   90.00
_cell.angle_gamma   90.00
#
_symmetry.space_group_name_H-M   'P 1'
#
loop_
_entity.id
_entity.type
_entity.pdbx_description
1 polymer ?
#
loop_
_entity_poly.entity_id
_entity_poly.type
_entity_poly.pdbx_seq_one_letter_code
_entity_poly.pdbx_strand_id
1 'polypeptide(L)'
;MHIYLNIVPQAQLDWVRLTTLIEEVNGQRFTDISLNLQLPEGQTLTSTQQHQAEAWSLAVGHPDIIPAERTYLLNLRDTDHLLPGAFRQWAQVIQQHPNCLISLATFDSSIALDLQIQDYLTQHIENRLQTTLHQLVTDRSDTTSAQQLALWGLQNYSIQTNIQSLKYLSQRLRPTGLLLPSMQLFPDIPLVSLQQTLSLLQSATEVIRLHVPTIARQSWTVTTPLRWLSELQMIDLDHLALGWAPLITQYRQQQFNQILNVAGRRQVSTATHLQLLTQIKQTQTPPIHRWSRLGLLRMLSPRVAHQLFY
;
A
#
# COMPACT_ATOMS: atom_id res chain seq x y z
N MET A 1 -4.78 1.64 -22.39
CA MET A 1 -4.71 2.22 -21.02
C MET A 1 -3.43 1.68 -20.44
N HIS A 2 -2.54 2.51 -19.91
CA HIS A 2 -1.22 2.04 -19.52
C HIS A 2 -1.05 1.93 -18.00
N ILE A 3 -0.38 0.88 -17.52
CA ILE A 3 -0.06 0.71 -16.10
C ILE A 3 1.44 0.56 -15.91
N TYR A 4 2.02 1.47 -15.15
CA TYR A 4 3.38 1.35 -14.65
C TYR A 4 3.33 0.59 -13.32
N LEU A 5 3.91 -0.60 -13.28
CA LEU A 5 4.12 -1.35 -12.05
C LEU A 5 5.54 -1.11 -11.56
N ASN A 6 5.64 -0.38 -10.46
CA ASN A 6 6.90 -0.10 -9.80
C ASN A 6 7.07 -1.05 -8.60
N ILE A 7 7.95 -2.03 -8.74
CA ILE A 7 8.21 -3.06 -7.74
C ILE A 7 9.33 -2.56 -6.82
N VAL A 8 9.06 -2.53 -5.52
CA VAL A 8 9.91 -1.89 -4.52
C VAL A 8 10.15 -2.89 -3.39
N PRO A 9 11.27 -3.62 -3.38
CA PRO A 9 11.54 -4.57 -2.31
C PRO A 9 11.61 -3.92 -0.93
N GLN A 10 11.28 -4.69 0.11
CA GLN A 10 11.25 -4.18 1.49
C GLN A 10 12.64 -3.80 2.00
N ALA A 11 13.57 -4.75 1.94
CA ALA A 11 14.93 -4.61 2.48
C ALA A 11 15.93 -5.39 1.63
N GLN A 12 15.58 -6.63 1.29
CA GLN A 12 16.26 -7.45 0.30
C GLN A 12 15.25 -7.89 -0.74
N LEU A 13 15.68 -7.96 -1.99
CA LEU A 13 14.88 -8.55 -3.06
C LEU A 13 14.75 -10.05 -2.85
N ASP A 14 13.52 -10.55 -2.69
CA ASP A 14 13.20 -11.96 -2.79
C ASP A 14 12.93 -12.31 -4.25
N TRP A 15 13.94 -12.89 -4.92
CA TRP A 15 13.86 -13.22 -6.34
C TRP A 15 12.76 -14.23 -6.67
N VAL A 16 12.48 -15.17 -5.77
CA VAL A 16 11.45 -16.19 -5.97
C VAL A 16 10.08 -15.53 -5.94
N ARG A 17 9.85 -14.64 -4.97
CA ARG A 17 8.58 -13.90 -4.85
C ARG A 17 8.38 -12.94 -6.02
N LEU A 18 9.44 -12.24 -6.44
CA LEU A 18 9.40 -11.42 -7.66
C LEU A 18 8.99 -12.27 -8.86
N THR A 19 9.58 -13.45 -9.04
CA THR A 19 9.24 -14.37 -10.15
C THR A 19 7.75 -14.71 -10.13
N THR A 20 7.20 -15.07 -8.96
CA THR A 20 5.76 -15.34 -8.81
C THR A 20 4.90 -14.13 -9.17
N LEU A 21 5.25 -12.92 -8.70
CA LEU A 21 4.52 -11.71 -9.05
C LEU A 21 4.55 -11.44 -10.56
N ILE A 22 5.70 -11.62 -11.21
CA ILE A 22 5.85 -11.44 -12.67
C ILE A 22 5.00 -12.47 -13.42
N GLU A 23 4.96 -13.72 -12.96
CA GLU A 23 4.08 -14.76 -13.52
C GLU A 23 2.59 -14.41 -13.35
N GLU A 24 2.19 -13.87 -12.20
CA GLU A 24 0.82 -13.39 -11.97
C GLU A 24 0.46 -12.22 -12.90
N VAL A 25 1.39 -11.28 -13.11
CA VAL A 25 1.22 -10.17 -14.06
C VAL A 25 1.04 -10.71 -15.48
N ASN A 26 1.96 -11.54 -15.94
CA ASN A 26 1.94 -12.11 -17.29
C ASN A 26 0.72 -13.02 -17.52
N GLY A 27 0.31 -13.77 -16.48
CA GLY A 27 -0.84 -14.65 -16.50
C GLY A 27 -2.17 -13.94 -16.76
N GLN A 28 -2.27 -12.65 -16.45
CA GLN A 28 -3.45 -11.83 -16.75
C GLN A 28 -3.56 -11.41 -18.22
N ARG A 29 -2.49 -11.58 -19.03
CA ARG A 29 -2.45 -11.29 -20.48
C ARG A 29 -2.93 -9.87 -20.83
N PHE A 30 -2.51 -8.89 -20.05
CA PHE A 30 -2.79 -7.48 -20.29
C PHE A 30 -1.60 -6.83 -21.00
N THR A 31 -1.83 -6.13 -22.11
CA THR A 31 -0.76 -5.74 -23.05
C THR A 31 -0.05 -4.43 -22.70
N ASP A 32 -0.74 -3.51 -22.03
CA ASP A 32 -0.25 -2.15 -21.81
C ASP A 32 0.34 -1.99 -20.39
N ILE A 33 1.37 -2.78 -20.06
CA ILE A 33 2.08 -2.72 -18.76
C ILE A 33 3.55 -2.42 -18.99
N SER A 34 4.10 -1.53 -18.16
CA SER A 34 5.54 -1.34 -18.00
C SER A 34 5.96 -1.79 -16.61
N LEU A 35 7.02 -2.57 -16.54
CA LEU A 35 7.55 -3.14 -15.31
C LEU A 35 8.85 -2.44 -14.94
N ASN A 36 8.96 -2.01 -13.68
CA ASN A 36 10.17 -1.46 -13.13
C ASN A 36 10.48 -2.05 -11.76
N LEU A 37 11.75 -2.30 -11.49
CA LEU A 37 12.28 -2.76 -10.21
C LEU A 37 13.17 -1.67 -9.60
N GLN A 38 12.72 -1.08 -8.49
CA GLN A 38 13.51 -0.16 -7.68
C GLN A 38 14.28 -0.93 -6.61
N LEU A 39 15.53 -1.31 -6.93
CA LEU A 39 16.40 -2.01 -5.98
C LEU A 39 16.70 -1.15 -4.75
N PRO A 40 16.76 -1.77 -3.55
CA PRO A 40 17.30 -1.11 -2.36
C PRO A 40 18.73 -0.63 -2.60
N GLU A 41 19.12 0.43 -1.90
CA GLU A 41 20.48 0.99 -1.99
C GLU A 41 21.55 -0.08 -1.72
N GLY A 42 22.58 -0.11 -2.56
CA GLY A 42 23.68 -1.07 -2.46
C GLY A 42 23.37 -2.49 -2.94
N GLN A 43 22.15 -2.77 -3.43
CA GLN A 43 21.84 -4.04 -4.10
C GLN A 43 22.01 -3.94 -5.61
N THR A 44 22.58 -4.99 -6.18
CA THR A 44 22.73 -5.18 -7.62
C THR A 44 22.22 -6.56 -7.99
N LEU A 45 21.64 -6.70 -9.19
CA LEU A 45 21.31 -8.01 -9.72
C LEU A 45 22.58 -8.79 -10.06
N THR A 46 22.54 -10.10 -9.85
CA THR A 46 23.54 -11.01 -10.46
C THR A 46 23.35 -11.03 -11.99
N SER A 47 24.36 -11.47 -12.73
CA SER A 47 24.27 -11.59 -14.20
C SER A 47 23.08 -12.44 -14.65
N THR A 48 22.81 -13.54 -13.97
CA THR A 48 21.65 -14.40 -14.25
C THR A 48 20.33 -13.67 -14.02
N GLN A 49 20.22 -12.93 -12.91
CA GLN A 49 19.02 -12.15 -12.60
C GLN A 49 18.83 -11.00 -13.58
N GLN A 50 19.91 -10.35 -14.01
CA GLN A 50 19.88 -9.29 -15.01
C GLN A 50 19.34 -9.80 -16.35
N HIS A 51 19.88 -10.92 -16.85
CA HIS A 51 19.38 -11.54 -18.08
C HIS A 51 17.90 -11.95 -17.98
N GLN A 52 17.47 -12.43 -16.82
CA GLN A 52 16.09 -12.80 -16.63
C GLN A 52 15.15 -11.59 -16.47
N ALA A 53 15.61 -10.50 -15.83
CA ALA A 53 14.89 -9.23 -15.80
C ALA A 53 14.69 -8.66 -17.23
N GLU A 54 15.73 -8.70 -18.06
CA GLU A 54 15.65 -8.32 -19.47
C GLU A 54 14.63 -9.17 -20.24
N ALA A 55 14.62 -10.49 -20.02
CA ALA A 55 13.63 -11.39 -20.63
C ALA A 55 12.18 -11.08 -20.22
N TRP A 56 11.98 -10.52 -19.02
CA TRP A 56 10.68 -10.04 -18.54
C TRP A 56 10.35 -8.61 -18.98
N SER A 57 11.24 -7.94 -19.72
CA SER A 57 11.14 -6.49 -19.99
C SER A 57 11.02 -5.65 -18.71
N LEU A 58 11.67 -6.12 -17.63
CA LEU A 58 11.72 -5.45 -16.34
C LEU A 58 12.86 -4.42 -16.33
N ALA A 59 12.51 -3.14 -16.36
CA ALA A 59 13.48 -2.08 -16.15
C ALA A 59 14.00 -2.11 -14.70
N VAL A 60 15.25 -1.70 -14.48
CA VAL A 60 15.85 -1.62 -13.14
C VAL A 60 16.26 -0.19 -12.87
N GLY A 61 15.70 0.40 -11.81
CA GLY A 61 15.98 1.77 -11.39
C GLY A 61 14.76 2.69 -11.48
N HIS A 62 14.90 3.81 -12.20
CA HIS A 62 13.89 4.86 -12.24
C HIS A 62 12.96 4.64 -13.43
N PRO A 63 11.64 4.49 -13.22
CA PRO A 63 10.72 4.29 -14.33
C PRO A 63 10.47 5.62 -15.03
N ASP A 64 10.63 5.62 -16.35
CA ASP A 64 10.24 6.75 -17.20
C ASP A 64 8.72 6.71 -17.40
N ILE A 65 8.00 7.48 -16.58
CA ILE A 65 6.54 7.58 -16.64
C ILE A 65 6.16 8.70 -17.58
N ILE A 66 5.44 8.37 -18.65
CA ILE A 66 4.89 9.35 -19.59
C ILE A 66 3.48 9.75 -19.10
N PRO A 67 3.25 11.03 -18.72
CA PRO A 67 1.93 11.47 -18.24
C PRO A 67 0.87 11.38 -19.34
N ALA A 68 -0.26 10.72 -19.06
CA ALA A 68 -1.43 10.67 -19.95
C ALA A 68 -2.74 10.31 -19.20
N GLU A 69 -3.90 10.70 -19.76
CA GLU A 69 -5.23 10.67 -19.10
C GLU A 69 -5.77 9.28 -18.71
N ARG A 70 -5.09 8.20 -19.10
CA ARG A 70 -5.45 6.81 -18.75
C ARG A 70 -4.20 5.98 -18.46
N THR A 71 -3.24 6.64 -17.85
CA THR A 71 -1.95 6.06 -17.50
C THR A 71 -1.76 6.19 -16.00
N TYR A 72 -1.47 5.08 -15.34
CA TYR A 72 -1.45 4.98 -13.88
C TYR A 72 -0.18 4.32 -13.39
N LEU A 73 0.27 4.72 -12.21
CA LEU A 73 1.36 4.10 -11.46
C LEU A 73 0.78 3.30 -10.29
N LEU A 74 1.25 2.07 -10.12
CA LEU A 74 1.01 1.26 -8.94
C LEU A 74 2.36 0.81 -8.37
N ASN A 75 2.60 1.12 -7.10
CA ASN A 75 3.73 0.55 -6.38
C ASN A 75 3.32 -0.80 -5.75
N LEU A 76 4.17 -1.81 -5.91
CA LEU A 76 4.01 -3.14 -5.31
C LEU A 76 5.29 -3.54 -4.58
N ARG A 77 5.17 -4.41 -3.58
CA ARG A 77 6.31 -5.19 -3.07
C ARG A 77 6.54 -6.40 -3.97
N ASP A 78 7.78 -6.87 -3.99
CA ASP A 78 8.14 -8.19 -4.53
C ASP A 78 7.35 -9.34 -3.88
N THR A 79 6.84 -9.11 -2.67
CA THR A 79 6.00 -10.05 -1.94
C THR A 79 4.50 -9.85 -2.11
N ASP A 80 4.03 -8.81 -2.79
CA ASP A 80 2.60 -8.62 -3.00
C ASP A 80 2.07 -9.59 -4.07
N HIS A 81 0.76 -9.82 -4.07
CA HIS A 81 0.11 -10.69 -5.06
C HIS A 81 -1.04 -9.98 -5.76
N LEU A 82 -1.20 -10.28 -7.05
CA LEU A 82 -2.29 -9.77 -7.88
C LEU A 82 -3.32 -10.88 -8.12
N LEU A 83 -4.58 -10.56 -7.84
CA LEU A 83 -5.67 -11.50 -8.11
C LEU A 83 -5.95 -11.60 -9.62
N PRO A 84 -6.40 -12.77 -10.11
CA PRO A 84 -6.80 -12.92 -11.50
C PRO A 84 -7.85 -11.88 -11.91
N GLY A 85 -7.61 -11.18 -13.03
CA GLY A 85 -8.53 -10.18 -13.57
C GLY A 85 -8.37 -8.77 -12.98
N ALA A 86 -7.43 -8.55 -12.05
CA ALA A 86 -7.14 -7.24 -11.48
C ALA A 86 -6.97 -6.15 -12.54
N PHE A 87 -6.15 -6.37 -13.57
CA PHE A 87 -5.92 -5.35 -14.61
C PHE A 87 -7.18 -5.01 -15.43
N ARG A 88 -8.03 -6.01 -15.72
CA ARG A 88 -9.29 -5.77 -16.44
C ARG A 88 -10.23 -4.92 -15.60
N GLN A 89 -10.30 -5.20 -14.30
CA GLN A 89 -11.10 -4.43 -13.37
C GLN A 89 -10.57 -2.99 -13.24
N TRP A 90 -9.26 -2.81 -13.13
CA TRP A 90 -8.64 -1.48 -13.10
C TRP A 90 -8.96 -0.71 -14.38
N ALA A 91 -8.90 -1.38 -15.54
CA ALA A 91 -9.25 -0.78 -16.81
C ALA A 91 -10.70 -0.33 -16.92
N GLN A 92 -11.64 -1.13 -16.43
CA GLN A 92 -13.04 -0.73 -16.38
C GLN A 92 -13.26 0.50 -15.50
N VAL A 93 -12.63 0.54 -14.32
CA VAL A 93 -12.76 1.68 -13.40
C VAL A 93 -12.12 2.93 -13.98
N ILE A 94 -10.91 2.83 -14.53
CA ILE A 94 -10.17 3.95 -15.13
C ILE A 94 -10.91 4.50 -16.36
N GLN A 95 -11.57 3.65 -17.13
CA GLN A 95 -12.39 4.08 -18.26
C GLN A 95 -13.57 4.96 -17.81
N GLN A 96 -14.16 4.65 -16.64
CA GLN A 96 -15.30 5.40 -16.08
C GLN A 96 -14.86 6.63 -15.29
N HIS A 97 -13.69 6.57 -14.64
CA HIS A 97 -13.14 7.60 -13.75
C HIS A 97 -11.70 7.96 -14.14
N PRO A 98 -11.50 8.54 -15.34
CA PRO A 98 -10.16 8.89 -15.79
C PRO A 98 -9.55 9.95 -14.88
N ASN A 99 -8.24 9.86 -14.63
CA ASN A 99 -7.48 10.75 -13.74
C ASN A 99 -7.93 10.75 -12.26
N CYS A 100 -8.87 9.92 -11.82
CA CYS A 100 -9.21 9.81 -10.40
C CYS A 100 -8.19 8.93 -9.66
N LEU A 101 -7.88 9.28 -8.41
CA LEU A 101 -7.09 8.42 -7.51
C LEU A 101 -7.90 7.17 -7.17
N ILE A 102 -7.31 5.99 -7.37
CA ILE A 102 -7.96 4.71 -7.07
C ILE A 102 -7.28 4.09 -5.86
N SER A 103 -8.01 3.99 -4.75
CA SER A 103 -7.58 3.23 -3.58
C SER A 103 -7.95 1.77 -3.71
N LEU A 104 -6.96 0.89 -3.56
CA LEU A 104 -7.14 -0.54 -3.58
C LEU A 104 -7.40 -1.05 -2.16
N ALA A 105 -8.38 -1.95 -2.01
CA ALA A 105 -8.44 -2.73 -0.80
C ALA A 105 -7.34 -3.79 -0.79
N THR A 106 -6.84 -4.03 0.41
CA THR A 106 -5.74 -4.94 0.66
C THR A 106 -6.21 -6.01 1.64
N PHE A 107 -5.98 -7.27 1.30
CA PHE A 107 -6.06 -8.37 2.26
C PHE A 107 -4.75 -8.51 3.02
N ASP A 108 -4.80 -8.74 4.32
CA ASP A 108 -3.66 -8.95 5.23
C ASP A 108 -3.23 -10.43 5.18
N SER A 109 -2.00 -10.74 4.77
CA SER A 109 -1.59 -12.17 4.71
C SER A 109 -1.40 -12.86 6.06
N SER A 110 -1.46 -12.12 7.18
CA SER A 110 -1.45 -12.73 8.51
C SER A 110 -2.79 -13.35 8.92
N ILE A 111 -3.86 -13.07 8.16
CA ILE A 111 -5.20 -13.63 8.36
C ILE A 111 -5.51 -14.54 7.16
N ALA A 112 -6.14 -15.68 7.41
CA ALA A 112 -6.54 -16.57 6.33
C ALA A 112 -7.49 -15.86 5.34
N LEU A 113 -7.29 -16.07 4.04
CA LEU A 113 -7.99 -15.32 2.99
C LEU A 113 -9.51 -15.56 3.03
N ASP A 114 -9.92 -16.79 3.34
CA ASP A 114 -11.31 -17.20 3.54
C ASP A 114 -11.99 -16.40 4.66
N LEU A 115 -11.32 -16.23 5.81
CA LEU A 115 -11.82 -15.41 6.92
C LEU A 115 -11.98 -13.95 6.52
N GLN A 116 -11.01 -13.39 5.80
CA GLN A 116 -11.08 -11.99 5.37
C GLN A 116 -12.17 -11.76 4.31
N ILE A 117 -12.37 -12.71 3.40
CA ILE A 117 -13.47 -12.68 2.44
C ILE A 117 -14.80 -12.76 3.20
N GLN A 118 -14.92 -13.65 4.18
CA GLN A 118 -16.15 -13.80 4.97
C GLN A 118 -16.47 -12.54 5.79
N ASP A 119 -15.47 -11.95 6.45
CA ASP A 119 -15.61 -10.68 7.18
C ASP A 119 -16.05 -9.57 6.23
N TYR A 120 -15.42 -9.48 5.06
CA TYR A 120 -15.78 -8.49 4.04
C TYR A 120 -17.21 -8.67 3.56
N LEU A 121 -17.61 -9.90 3.19
CA LEU A 121 -18.95 -10.19 2.70
C LEU A 121 -20.01 -9.91 3.78
N THR A 122 -19.71 -10.21 5.04
CA THR A 122 -20.60 -9.92 6.17
C THR A 122 -20.79 -8.42 6.38
N GLN A 123 -19.73 -7.62 6.23
CA GLN A 123 -19.82 -6.14 6.31
C GLN A 123 -20.58 -5.52 5.13
N HIS A 124 -20.75 -6.27 4.04
CA HIS A 124 -21.43 -5.84 2.82
C HIS A 124 -22.68 -6.68 2.52
N ILE A 125 -23.28 -7.29 3.55
CA ILE A 125 -24.43 -8.20 3.42
C ILE A 125 -25.70 -7.50 2.89
N GLU A 126 -25.77 -6.17 3.03
CA GLU A 126 -26.85 -5.34 2.48
C GLU A 126 -26.57 -4.86 1.04
N ASN A 127 -25.42 -5.25 0.46
CA ASN A 127 -25.08 -4.84 -0.89
C ASN A 127 -25.94 -5.64 -1.88
N ARG A 128 -26.71 -4.93 -2.73
CA ARG A 128 -27.55 -5.51 -3.80
C ARG A 128 -26.81 -6.55 -4.66
N LEU A 129 -25.49 -6.42 -4.74
CA LEU A 129 -24.60 -7.38 -5.37
C LEU A 129 -24.68 -8.80 -4.80
N GLN A 130 -24.80 -8.97 -3.48
CA GLN A 130 -24.95 -10.31 -2.89
C GLN A 130 -26.25 -10.98 -3.36
N THR A 131 -27.34 -10.22 -3.46
CA THR A 131 -28.62 -10.70 -3.99
C THR A 131 -28.50 -11.09 -5.45
N THR A 132 -27.87 -10.25 -6.29
CA THR A 132 -27.61 -10.57 -7.70
C THR A 132 -26.72 -11.80 -7.88
N LEU A 133 -25.68 -11.95 -7.07
CA LEU A 133 -24.81 -13.13 -7.10
C LEU A 133 -25.56 -14.39 -6.66
N HIS A 134 -26.33 -14.32 -5.58
CA HIS A 134 -27.16 -15.45 -5.14
C HIS A 134 -28.16 -15.88 -6.23
N GLN A 135 -28.74 -14.94 -6.98
CA GLN A 135 -29.65 -15.22 -8.09
C GLN A 135 -28.94 -15.82 -9.32
N LEU A 136 -27.65 -15.54 -9.52
CA LEU A 136 -26.85 -16.13 -10.61
C LEU A 136 -26.33 -17.54 -10.27
N VAL A 137 -26.23 -17.88 -8.97
CA VAL A 137 -25.70 -19.17 -8.47
C VAL A 137 -26.74 -20.29 -8.47
N THR A 138 -28.04 -19.98 -8.55
CA THR A 138 -29.10 -20.96 -8.27
C THR A 138 -29.26 -22.09 -9.29
N ASP A 139 -28.67 -22.03 -10.49
CA ASP A 139 -28.93 -23.08 -11.48
C ASP A 139 -27.85 -24.14 -11.64
N ARG A 140 -26.55 -23.84 -11.47
CA ARG A 140 -25.48 -24.84 -11.59
C ARG A 140 -24.16 -24.35 -11.00
N SER A 141 -23.71 -24.91 -9.87
CA SER A 141 -22.25 -25.09 -9.65
C SER A 141 -21.86 -25.74 -8.34
N ASP A 142 -21.12 -26.84 -8.45
CA ASP A 142 -20.28 -27.36 -7.39
C ASP A 142 -18.99 -26.52 -7.25
N THR A 143 -18.76 -26.02 -6.03
CA THR A 143 -17.52 -25.57 -5.36
C THR A 143 -16.55 -24.55 -6.03
N THR A 144 -16.23 -24.60 -7.33
CA THR A 144 -15.24 -23.68 -7.94
C THR A 144 -15.88 -22.37 -8.42
N SER A 145 -17.12 -22.44 -8.90
CA SER A 145 -17.83 -21.27 -9.43
C SER A 145 -18.30 -20.32 -8.33
N ALA A 146 -18.58 -20.83 -7.13
CA ALA A 146 -18.98 -20.00 -5.98
C ALA A 146 -17.84 -19.08 -5.50
N GLN A 147 -16.59 -19.56 -5.50
CA GLN A 147 -15.42 -18.74 -5.18
C GLN A 147 -15.12 -17.71 -6.27
N GLN A 148 -15.27 -18.08 -7.54
CA GLN A 148 -15.14 -17.14 -8.67
C GLN A 148 -16.25 -16.08 -8.67
N LEU A 149 -17.48 -16.46 -8.30
CA LEU A 149 -18.61 -15.53 -8.13
C LEU A 149 -18.47 -14.64 -6.91
N ALA A 150 -17.91 -15.13 -5.80
CA ALA A 150 -17.52 -14.28 -4.68
C ALA A 150 -16.46 -13.27 -5.11
N LEU A 151 -15.42 -13.71 -5.84
CA LEU A 151 -14.39 -12.82 -6.40
C LEU A 151 -14.96 -11.77 -7.36
N TRP A 152 -15.96 -12.12 -8.17
CA TRP A 152 -16.69 -11.15 -9.01
C TRP A 152 -17.59 -10.22 -8.20
N GLY A 153 -18.21 -10.72 -7.13
CA GLY A 153 -18.99 -9.90 -6.20
C GLY A 153 -18.18 -8.82 -5.49
N LEU A 154 -16.90 -9.11 -5.29
CA LEU A 154 -15.91 -8.20 -4.73
C LEU A 154 -15.45 -7.14 -5.74
N GLN A 155 -15.88 -7.22 -7.02
CA GLN A 155 -15.43 -6.30 -8.06
C GLN A 155 -16.13 -4.94 -8.09
N ASN A 156 -17.03 -4.69 -7.14
CA ASN A 156 -17.64 -3.38 -6.99
C ASN A 156 -16.58 -2.30 -6.65
N TYR A 157 -16.91 -1.06 -6.95
CA TYR A 157 -16.17 0.08 -6.47
C TYR A 157 -17.14 1.10 -5.88
N SER A 158 -16.66 1.88 -4.91
CA SER A 158 -17.42 2.98 -4.34
C SER A 158 -16.69 4.30 -4.57
N ILE A 159 -17.46 5.36 -4.81
CA ILE A 159 -16.93 6.71 -4.92
C ILE A 159 -16.90 7.32 -3.52
N GLN A 160 -15.73 7.73 -3.06
CA GLN A 160 -15.55 8.30 -1.73
C GLN A 160 -15.24 9.79 -1.84
N THR A 161 -16.25 10.62 -1.60
CA THR A 161 -16.12 12.09 -1.60
C THR A 161 -15.65 12.64 -0.26
N ASN A 162 -15.86 11.91 0.85
CA ASN A 162 -15.27 12.26 2.14
C ASN A 162 -13.82 11.75 2.24
N ILE A 163 -12.92 12.53 1.65
CA ILE A 163 -11.49 12.20 1.58
C ILE A 163 -10.81 12.39 2.95
N GLN A 164 -11.30 13.32 3.76
CA GLN A 164 -10.81 13.63 5.11
C GLN A 164 -11.39 12.69 6.20
N SER A 165 -11.40 11.38 5.93
CA SER A 165 -11.85 10.37 6.90
C SER A 165 -10.67 9.60 7.47
N LEU A 166 -10.39 9.80 8.77
CA LEU A 166 -9.28 9.15 9.49
C LEU A 166 -9.29 7.62 9.33
N LYS A 167 -10.48 7.01 9.33
CA LYS A 167 -10.67 5.55 9.17
C LYS A 167 -9.95 5.00 7.94
N TYR A 168 -9.93 5.76 6.84
CA TYR A 168 -9.40 5.31 5.56
C TYR A 168 -7.99 5.82 5.23
N LEU A 169 -7.45 6.79 5.98
CA LEU A 169 -6.11 7.34 5.71
C LEU A 169 -5.00 6.29 5.79
N SER A 170 -5.13 5.35 6.71
CA SER A 170 -4.14 4.28 6.84
C SER A 170 -3.98 3.45 5.58
N GLN A 171 -5.03 3.34 4.75
CA GLN A 171 -4.97 2.66 3.47
C GLN A 171 -4.64 3.64 2.33
N ARG A 172 -5.20 4.86 2.38
CA ARG A 172 -5.06 5.88 1.33
C ARG A 172 -3.70 6.58 1.29
N LEU A 173 -2.90 6.51 2.34
CA LEU A 173 -1.58 7.16 2.40
C LEU A 173 -0.41 6.20 2.20
N ARG A 174 -0.67 4.89 2.17
CA ARG A 174 0.39 3.90 1.90
C ARG A 174 0.81 4.01 0.43
N PRO A 175 2.12 4.02 0.12
CA PRO A 175 2.60 4.03 -1.25
C PRO A 175 2.15 2.81 -2.06
N THR A 176 2.00 1.66 -1.39
CA THR A 176 1.44 0.43 -1.97
C THR A 176 -0.06 0.36 -1.70
N GLY A 177 -0.84 -0.02 -2.71
CA GLY A 177 -2.31 -0.11 -2.61
C GLY A 177 -3.06 1.10 -3.17
N LEU A 178 -2.42 1.88 -4.04
CA LEU A 178 -3.05 2.97 -4.79
C LEU A 178 -2.65 2.87 -6.25
N LEU A 179 -3.61 3.10 -7.16
CA LEU A 179 -3.27 3.52 -8.52
C LEU A 179 -3.26 5.04 -8.57
N LEU A 180 -2.08 5.60 -8.81
CA LEU A 180 -1.85 7.03 -8.92
C LEU A 180 -1.96 7.46 -10.39
N PRO A 181 -2.83 8.41 -10.75
CA PRO A 181 -2.93 8.92 -12.11
C PRO A 181 -1.63 9.64 -12.51
N SER A 182 -1.02 9.21 -13.62
CA SER A 182 0.28 9.72 -14.08
C SER A 182 0.31 11.23 -14.32
N MET A 183 -0.81 11.80 -14.78
CA MET A 183 -0.98 13.23 -15.03
C MET A 183 -0.84 14.10 -13.77
N GLN A 184 -0.97 13.52 -12.58
CA GLN A 184 -0.90 14.23 -11.31
C GLN A 184 0.38 13.92 -10.54
N LEU A 185 1.27 13.08 -11.09
CA LEU A 185 2.53 12.76 -10.43
C LEU A 185 3.46 13.97 -10.50
N PHE A 186 4.05 14.30 -9.36
CA PHE A 186 5.16 15.25 -9.28
C PHE A 186 6.47 14.53 -9.61
N PRO A 187 7.23 14.95 -10.64
CA PRO A 187 8.44 14.26 -11.06
C PRO A 187 9.59 14.41 -10.06
N ASP A 188 9.63 15.51 -9.31
CA ASP A 188 10.69 15.81 -8.33
C ASP A 188 10.50 15.09 -6.98
N ILE A 189 9.37 14.38 -6.83
CA ILE A 189 9.03 13.68 -5.60
C ILE A 189 9.19 12.16 -5.83
N PRO A 190 9.84 11.42 -4.91
CA PRO A 190 9.98 9.99 -5.06
C PRO A 190 8.62 9.29 -5.20
N LEU A 191 8.50 8.41 -6.18
CA LEU A 191 7.27 7.67 -6.50
C LEU A 191 6.71 6.85 -5.32
N VAL A 192 7.60 6.47 -4.41
CA VAL A 192 7.32 5.65 -3.23
C VAL A 192 7.51 6.49 -1.97
N SER A 193 6.84 7.64 -1.93
CA SER A 193 6.83 8.55 -0.79
C SER A 193 5.40 8.81 -0.32
N LEU A 194 5.26 9.08 0.98
CA LEU A 194 4.01 9.57 1.54
C LEU A 194 3.68 10.93 0.94
N GLN A 195 4.68 11.78 0.69
CA GLN A 195 4.49 13.12 0.14
C GLN A 195 3.81 13.09 -1.23
N GLN A 196 4.21 12.17 -2.12
CA GLN A 196 3.55 11.99 -3.42
C GLN A 196 2.07 11.71 -3.22
N THR A 197 1.77 10.65 -2.45
CA THR A 197 0.41 10.21 -2.19
C THR A 197 -0.45 11.28 -1.51
N LEU A 198 0.10 11.96 -0.51
CA LEU A 198 -0.60 12.99 0.25
C LEU A 198 -0.92 14.21 -0.62
N SER A 199 0.00 14.59 -1.52
CA SER A 199 -0.23 15.70 -2.46
C SER A 199 -1.39 15.40 -3.40
N LEU A 200 -1.40 14.20 -4.01
CA LEU A 200 -2.50 13.75 -4.87
C LEU A 200 -3.83 13.66 -4.10
N LEU A 201 -3.80 13.16 -2.86
CA LEU A 201 -4.98 13.02 -2.02
C LEU A 201 -5.59 14.37 -1.62
N GLN A 202 -4.75 15.39 -1.39
CA GLN A 202 -5.20 16.75 -1.07
C GLN A 202 -5.85 17.46 -2.27
N SER A 203 -5.37 17.19 -3.49
CA SER A 203 -5.94 17.75 -4.72
C SER A 203 -7.17 17.00 -5.23
N ALA A 204 -7.43 15.79 -4.74
CA ALA A 204 -8.55 14.97 -5.18
C ALA A 204 -9.89 15.51 -4.66
N THR A 205 -10.92 15.48 -5.50
CA THR A 205 -12.32 15.74 -5.10
C THR A 205 -13.03 14.46 -4.66
N GLU A 206 -12.62 13.33 -5.23
CA GLU A 206 -13.09 12.00 -4.87
C GLU A 206 -11.96 10.98 -4.95
N VAL A 207 -12.13 9.86 -4.24
CA VAL A 207 -11.27 8.69 -4.35
C VAL A 207 -12.14 7.50 -4.71
N ILE A 208 -11.77 6.79 -5.78
CA ILE A 208 -12.45 5.56 -6.15
C ILE A 208 -11.90 4.44 -5.29
N ARG A 209 -12.74 3.85 -4.45
CA ARG A 209 -12.37 2.69 -3.66
C ARG A 209 -12.69 1.44 -4.44
N LEU A 210 -11.66 0.77 -4.93
CA LEU A 210 -11.77 -0.53 -5.56
C LEU A 210 -11.65 -1.62 -4.51
N HIS A 211 -12.69 -2.44 -4.41
CA HIS A 211 -12.86 -3.26 -3.23
C HIS A 211 -12.04 -4.54 -3.19
N VAL A 212 -11.60 -5.11 -4.32
CA VAL A 212 -10.66 -6.24 -4.31
C VAL A 212 -9.84 -6.29 -5.59
N PRO A 213 -8.53 -6.04 -5.48
CA PRO A 213 -7.62 -6.69 -6.42
C PRO A 213 -6.26 -7.14 -5.85
N THR A 214 -5.91 -6.78 -4.61
CA THR A 214 -4.53 -6.94 -4.10
C THR A 214 -4.46 -7.62 -2.73
N ILE A 215 -3.59 -8.62 -2.59
CA ILE A 215 -3.22 -9.20 -1.30
C ILE A 215 -1.93 -8.50 -0.83
N ALA A 216 -2.03 -7.71 0.24
CA ALA A 216 -0.87 -7.08 0.85
C ALA A 216 -0.34 -7.99 1.95
N ARG A 217 0.89 -8.48 1.81
CA ARG A 217 1.34 -9.45 2.81
C ARG A 217 1.48 -8.86 4.20
N GLN A 218 1.95 -7.63 4.30
CA GLN A 218 2.09 -6.92 5.57
C GLN A 218 2.00 -5.41 5.37
N SER A 219 1.56 -4.68 6.39
CA SER A 219 1.49 -3.21 6.34
C SER A 219 2.88 -2.57 6.22
N TRP A 220 2.96 -1.40 5.56
CA TRP A 220 4.22 -0.66 5.38
C TRP A 220 4.89 -0.24 6.70
N THR A 221 4.08 0.05 7.73
CA THR A 221 4.51 0.29 9.12
C THR A 221 5.24 -0.89 9.74
N VAL A 222 4.91 -2.11 9.32
CA VAL A 222 5.48 -3.35 9.85
C VAL A 222 6.75 -3.71 9.09
N THR A 223 6.70 -3.63 7.75
CA THR A 223 7.79 -4.09 6.88
C THR A 223 8.91 -3.07 6.73
N THR A 224 8.60 -1.79 6.64
CA THR A 224 9.60 -0.71 6.50
C THR A 224 9.42 0.38 7.56
N PRO A 225 9.52 0.04 8.85
CA PRO A 225 9.19 0.96 9.94
C PRO A 225 10.09 2.20 9.98
N LEU A 226 11.38 2.08 9.69
CA LEU A 226 12.33 3.21 9.68
C LEU A 226 12.03 4.22 8.56
N ARG A 227 11.89 3.72 7.33
CA ARG A 227 11.53 4.56 6.19
C ARG A 227 10.18 5.23 6.44
N TRP A 228 9.20 4.48 6.94
CA TRP A 228 7.89 5.04 7.24
C TRP A 228 7.92 6.10 8.33
N LEU A 229 8.70 5.88 9.41
CA LEU A 229 8.91 6.89 10.44
C LEU A 229 9.53 8.17 9.85
N SER A 230 10.51 8.02 8.96
CA SER A 230 11.18 9.15 8.29
C SER A 230 10.19 9.94 7.41
N GLU A 231 9.40 9.25 6.58
CA GLU A 231 8.34 9.86 5.75
C GLU A 231 7.32 10.62 6.60
N LEU A 232 6.87 10.04 7.72
CA LEU A 232 5.92 10.68 8.64
C LEU A 232 6.49 11.93 9.33
N GLN A 233 7.81 11.98 9.55
CA GLN A 233 8.49 13.11 10.16
C GLN A 233 8.74 14.25 9.17
N MET A 234 8.91 13.93 7.88
CA MET A 234 9.11 14.91 6.82
C MET A 234 7.83 15.66 6.42
N ILE A 235 6.66 15.23 6.91
CA ILE A 235 5.41 15.95 6.65
C ILE A 235 5.45 17.32 7.32
N ASP A 236 5.51 18.34 6.50
CA ASP A 236 5.27 19.71 6.92
C ASP A 236 3.77 19.92 7.15
N LEU A 237 3.38 20.12 8.40
CA LEU A 237 1.99 20.32 8.78
C LEU A 237 1.48 21.73 8.49
N ASP A 238 2.39 22.72 8.42
CA ASP A 238 2.04 24.13 8.32
C ASP A 238 1.60 24.50 6.89
N HIS A 239 2.05 23.72 5.91
CA HIS A 239 1.73 23.90 4.48
C HIS A 239 0.62 22.95 3.98
N LEU A 240 -0.07 22.23 4.88
CA LEU A 240 -1.21 21.39 4.49
C LEU A 240 -2.46 22.23 4.23
N ALA A 241 -3.27 21.81 3.26
CA ALA A 241 -4.57 22.42 3.00
C ALA A 241 -5.48 22.41 4.25
N LEU A 242 -6.39 23.38 4.33
CA LEU A 242 -7.25 23.60 5.50
C LEU A 242 -8.04 22.33 5.86
N GLY A 243 -8.00 21.95 7.14
CA GLY A 243 -8.64 20.73 7.65
C GLY A 243 -7.76 19.47 7.63
N TRP A 244 -6.68 19.44 6.85
CA TRP A 244 -5.77 18.28 6.80
C TRP A 244 -4.80 18.22 7.99
N ALA A 245 -4.27 19.36 8.44
CA ALA A 245 -3.30 19.41 9.54
C ALA A 245 -3.72 18.66 10.83
N PRO A 246 -4.92 18.86 11.42
CA PRO A 246 -5.33 18.12 12.62
C PRO A 246 -5.49 16.63 12.36
N LEU A 247 -6.02 16.26 11.19
CA LEU A 247 -6.27 14.88 10.78
C LEU A 247 -4.95 14.13 10.55
N ILE A 248 -3.98 14.73 9.86
CA ILE A 248 -2.64 14.16 9.66
C ILE A 248 -1.86 14.10 10.98
N THR A 249 -2.04 15.05 11.88
CA THR A 249 -1.45 14.99 13.23
C THR A 249 -1.94 13.76 14.00
N GLN A 250 -3.26 13.52 14.00
CA GLN A 250 -3.84 12.34 14.64
C GLN A 250 -3.38 11.04 13.96
N TYR A 251 -3.38 11.01 12.63
CA TYR A 251 -2.90 9.87 11.85
C TYR A 251 -1.44 9.54 12.16
N ARG A 252 -0.55 10.54 12.16
CA ARG A 252 0.87 10.38 12.48
C ARG A 252 1.07 9.75 13.86
N GLN A 253 0.29 10.17 14.86
CA GLN A 253 0.34 9.56 16.19
C GLN A 253 -0.12 8.08 16.19
N GLN A 254 -1.19 7.75 15.46
CA GLN A 254 -1.64 6.36 15.33
C GLN A 254 -0.58 5.48 14.66
N GLN A 255 0.03 5.96 13.57
CA GLN A 255 1.09 5.25 12.86
C GLN A 255 2.34 5.08 13.74
N PHE A 256 2.71 6.13 14.48
CA PHE A 256 3.81 6.08 15.44
C PHE A 256 3.59 4.98 16.49
N ASN A 257 2.39 4.92 17.08
CA ASN A 257 2.05 3.85 18.03
C ASN A 257 2.13 2.45 17.40
N GLN A 258 1.74 2.31 16.12
CA GLN A 258 1.87 1.04 15.40
C GLN A 258 3.34 0.64 15.20
N ILE A 259 4.20 1.57 14.77
CA ILE A 259 5.65 1.32 14.61
C ILE A 259 6.27 0.87 15.95
N LEU A 260 5.89 1.50 17.05
CA LEU A 260 6.37 1.14 18.39
C LEU A 260 5.90 -0.26 18.80
N ASN A 261 4.62 -0.59 18.59
CA ASN A 261 4.11 -1.92 18.89
C ASN A 261 4.86 -3.02 18.12
N VAL A 262 5.17 -2.78 16.84
CA VAL A 262 5.96 -3.69 16.00
C VAL A 262 7.38 -3.83 16.55
N ALA A 263 8.04 -2.72 16.88
CA ALA A 263 9.39 -2.71 17.44
C ALA A 263 9.47 -3.46 18.77
N GLY A 264 8.45 -3.35 19.63
CA GLY A 264 8.38 -4.01 20.93
C GLY A 264 8.17 -5.51 20.88
N ARG A 265 7.53 -6.01 19.81
CA ARG A 265 7.25 -7.44 19.62
C ARG A 265 8.40 -8.24 19.00
N ARG A 266 9.62 -7.66 18.88
CA ARG A 266 10.80 -8.25 18.22
C ARG A 266 10.58 -8.67 16.77
N GLN A 267 9.65 -8.01 16.06
CA GLN A 267 9.41 -8.28 14.63
C GLN A 267 10.46 -7.61 13.71
N VAL A 268 11.41 -6.86 14.28
CA VAL A 268 12.45 -6.11 13.57
C VAL A 268 13.84 -6.55 14.01
N SER A 269 14.83 -6.40 13.13
CA SER A 269 16.24 -6.67 13.47
C SER A 269 16.72 -5.78 14.61
N THR A 270 17.74 -6.21 15.36
CA THR A 270 18.33 -5.42 16.46
C THR A 270 18.86 -4.07 15.96
N ALA A 271 19.51 -4.04 14.80
CA ALA A 271 20.02 -2.80 14.20
C ALA A 271 18.88 -1.83 13.87
N THR A 272 17.82 -2.32 13.23
CA THR A 272 16.60 -1.55 12.93
C THR A 272 15.94 -1.04 14.21
N HIS A 273 15.87 -1.87 15.25
CA HIS A 273 15.31 -1.50 16.54
C HIS A 273 16.08 -0.35 17.21
N LEU A 274 17.41 -0.42 17.25
CA LEU A 274 18.25 0.65 17.82
C LEU A 274 18.13 1.96 17.02
N GLN A 275 18.09 1.88 15.69
CA GLN A 275 17.88 3.05 14.85
C GLN A 275 16.51 3.68 15.08
N LEU A 276 15.45 2.87 15.20
CA LEU A 276 14.10 3.35 15.51
C LEU A 276 14.11 4.10 16.84
N LEU A 277 14.67 3.51 17.90
CA LEU A 277 14.77 4.14 19.21
C LEU A 277 15.51 5.49 19.16
N THR A 278 16.59 5.55 18.40
CA THR A 278 17.40 6.76 18.23
C THR A 278 16.60 7.86 17.53
N GLN A 279 15.96 7.55 16.39
CA GLN A 279 15.11 8.50 15.67
C GLN A 279 13.90 8.93 16.49
N ILE A 280 13.27 8.01 17.22
CA ILE A 280 12.17 8.31 18.14
C ILE A 280 12.61 9.31 19.21
N LYS A 281 13.79 9.14 19.81
CA LYS A 281 14.33 10.09 20.79
C LYS A 281 14.51 11.49 20.19
N GLN A 282 14.91 11.56 18.92
CA GLN A 282 15.18 12.81 18.21
C GLN A 282 13.92 13.47 17.62
N THR A 283 12.76 12.80 17.64
CA THR A 283 11.51 13.39 17.14
C THR A 283 11.23 14.73 17.83
N GLN A 284 10.97 15.76 17.02
CA GLN A 284 10.60 17.09 17.52
C GLN A 284 9.09 17.23 17.75
N THR A 285 8.28 16.31 17.21
CA THR A 285 6.82 16.36 17.26
C THR A 285 6.26 16.18 18.67
N PRO A 286 5.68 17.21 19.33
CA PRO A 286 5.18 17.05 20.68
C PRO A 286 4.12 15.94 20.73
N PRO A 287 4.20 15.01 21.69
CA PRO A 287 3.21 13.96 21.79
C PRO A 287 1.85 14.58 22.15
N ILE A 288 0.78 14.07 21.56
CA ILE A 288 -0.60 14.52 21.85
C ILE A 288 -0.92 14.33 23.36
N HIS A 289 -0.27 13.36 24.03
CA HIS A 289 -0.32 13.16 25.48
C HIS A 289 1.07 13.19 26.11
N ARG A 290 1.25 13.96 27.20
CA ARG A 290 2.53 14.16 27.90
C ARG A 290 3.22 12.86 28.39
N TRP A 291 2.48 11.77 28.56
CA TRP A 291 3.00 10.50 29.08
C TRP A 291 3.52 9.53 28.01
N SER A 292 3.35 9.85 26.72
CA SER A 292 3.60 8.86 25.69
C SER A 292 5.10 8.59 25.50
N ARG A 293 5.97 9.57 25.27
CA ARG A 293 7.38 9.26 24.90
C ARG A 293 8.15 8.44 25.93
N LEU A 294 8.14 8.83 27.21
CA LEU A 294 8.83 8.11 28.28
C LEU A 294 8.14 6.76 28.60
N GLY A 295 6.81 6.71 28.59
CA GLY A 295 6.05 5.47 28.76
C GLY A 295 6.27 4.48 27.62
N LEU A 296 6.36 4.97 26.38
CA LEU A 296 6.59 4.22 25.16
C LEU A 296 8.02 3.66 25.10
N LEU A 297 9.02 4.43 25.51
CA LEU A 297 10.39 3.95 25.61
C LEU A 297 10.55 2.91 26.71
N ARG A 298 9.85 3.08 27.85
CA ARG A 298 9.79 2.08 28.93
C ARG A 298 9.12 0.78 28.49
N MET A 299 8.16 0.80 27.57
CA MET A 299 7.53 -0.41 27.02
C MET A 299 8.45 -1.19 26.05
N LEU A 300 9.35 -0.50 25.34
CA LEU A 300 10.23 -1.11 24.34
C LEU A 300 11.50 -1.73 24.94
N SER A 301 12.15 -1.02 25.85
CA SER A 301 13.32 -1.49 26.57
C SER A 301 13.54 -0.65 27.83
N PRO A 302 13.05 -1.08 29.00
CA PRO A 302 13.18 -0.33 30.25
C PRO A 302 14.63 0.05 30.58
N ARG A 303 15.59 -0.82 30.27
CA ARG A 303 17.02 -0.61 30.51
C ARG A 303 17.63 0.45 29.58
N VAL A 304 17.28 0.43 28.30
CA VAL A 304 17.80 1.42 27.33
C VAL A 304 17.09 2.77 27.50
N ALA A 305 15.81 2.77 27.86
CA ALA A 305 15.09 3.99 28.25
C ALA A 305 15.70 4.64 29.50
N HIS A 306 16.21 3.86 30.45
CA HIS A 306 16.96 4.41 31.58
C HIS A 306 18.28 5.03 31.12
N GLN A 307 19.11 4.33 30.34
CA GLN A 307 20.41 4.83 29.87
C GLN A 307 20.35 6.02 28.92
N LEU A 308 19.23 6.20 28.21
CA LEU A 308 19.06 7.30 27.25
C LEU A 308 18.52 8.58 27.87
N PHE A 309 17.94 8.52 29.08
CA PHE A 309 17.23 9.64 29.72
C PHE A 309 17.72 9.96 31.14
N TYR A 310 18.59 9.13 31.72
CA TYR A 310 19.29 9.31 33.00
C TYR A 310 20.74 8.86 32.83
#